data_AF-A0A7X3VYC5-F1
#
_entry.id   AF-A0A7X3VYC5-F1
#
_cell.length_a   1.000
_cell.length_b   1.000
_cell.length_c   1.000
_cell.angle_alpha   90.00
_cell.angle_beta   90.00
_cell.angle_gamma   90.00
#
_symmetry.space_group_name_H-M   'P 1'
#
loop_
_entity.id
_entity.type
_entity.pdbx_description
1 polymer ?
#
loop_
_entity_poly.entity_id
_entity_poly.type
_entity_poly.pdbx_seq_one_letter_code
_entity_poly.pdbx_strand_id
1 'polypeptide(L)'
;MTNTIADNLQFENGNRMNGLSKEQRVQQLVPLLRKVLELLGEDPERKGLQRTPERWAEALLTYTQGTAASPEDHLRVIFEMDDNDYPVGSDDMIIVDNIHFTSTCEHHMAPFRGTAHVAYIPNPQSRIVTGLSKISRVVTLFARRLQIQERMTQQIARAIDDHLEPLGVIAVVQAAHFCMIQRGVEQRESTTITTARRGVFLTKPQLETRFLEYLRMQDGKPDML
;
A
#
# COMPACT_ATOMS: atom_id res chain seq x y z
N MET A 1 -37.26 -24.92 6.82
CA MET A 1 -36.64 -24.61 5.51
C MET A 1 -35.72 -23.43 5.71
N THR A 2 -34.43 -23.71 5.82
CA THR A 2 -33.36 -22.73 6.07
C THR A 2 -33.15 -21.88 4.83
N ASN A 3 -33.45 -20.59 4.92
CA ASN A 3 -33.21 -19.61 3.87
C ASN A 3 -31.74 -19.18 3.93
N THR A 4 -30.85 -19.92 3.26
CA THR A 4 -29.43 -19.60 3.19
C THR A 4 -29.20 -18.47 2.20
N ILE A 5 -28.67 -17.34 2.68
CA ILE A 5 -28.18 -16.18 1.91
C ILE A 5 -26.95 -16.55 1.02
N ALA A 6 -26.65 -17.84 0.86
CA ALA A 6 -25.41 -18.33 0.26
C ALA A 6 -25.41 -18.37 -1.29
N ASP A 7 -26.56 -18.26 -1.96
CA ASP A 7 -26.64 -18.68 -3.38
C ASP A 7 -26.33 -17.60 -4.44
N ASN A 8 -25.99 -16.36 -4.07
CA ASN A 8 -25.80 -15.27 -5.06
C ASN A 8 -24.41 -14.60 -5.09
N LEU A 9 -23.40 -15.16 -4.43
CA LEU A 9 -22.02 -14.69 -4.55
C LEU A 9 -21.23 -15.67 -5.44
N GLN A 10 -21.46 -15.60 -6.75
CA GLN A 10 -20.52 -16.24 -7.68
C GLN A 10 -19.13 -15.57 -7.53
N PHE A 11 -18.05 -16.26 -7.90
CA PHE A 11 -16.65 -15.78 -7.82
C PHE A 11 -15.82 -16.11 -9.09
N GLU A 12 -16.35 -15.98 -10.30
CA GLU A 12 -15.57 -15.93 -11.56
C GLU A 12 -14.69 -14.67 -11.71
N ASN A 13 -13.38 -14.89 -11.79
CA ASN A 13 -12.37 -14.10 -12.50
C ASN A 13 -12.37 -12.56 -12.34
N GLY A 14 -11.60 -12.08 -11.36
CA GLY A 14 -10.65 -10.99 -11.57
C GLY A 14 -11.09 -9.55 -11.30
N ASN A 15 -12.38 -9.20 -11.38
CA ASN A 15 -12.84 -7.88 -10.92
C ASN A 15 -14.34 -7.91 -10.57
N ARG A 16 -14.62 -8.31 -9.34
CA ARG A 16 -15.97 -8.46 -8.78
C ARG A 16 -16.29 -7.34 -7.82
N MET A 17 -16.85 -6.27 -8.36
CA MET A 17 -17.80 -5.47 -7.63
C MET A 17 -19.15 -5.87 -8.23
N ASN A 18 -20.04 -6.52 -7.48
CA ASN A 18 -21.35 -6.99 -7.95
C ASN A 18 -22.32 -5.83 -8.33
N GLY A 19 -21.83 -4.72 -8.89
CA GLY A 19 -22.58 -3.50 -9.18
C GLY A 19 -23.08 -2.75 -7.94
N LEU A 20 -22.77 -3.23 -6.73
CA LEU A 20 -23.30 -2.68 -5.49
C LEU A 20 -22.63 -1.35 -5.11
N SER A 21 -23.44 -0.36 -4.74
CA SER A 21 -23.00 0.90 -4.14
C SER A 21 -22.28 0.65 -2.81
N LYS A 22 -21.59 1.67 -2.28
CA LYS A 22 -20.97 1.57 -0.94
C LYS A 22 -22.02 1.30 0.13
N GLU A 23 -23.14 1.99 0.05
CA GLU A 23 -24.28 1.92 0.98
C GLU A 23 -24.91 0.52 0.95
N GLN A 24 -25.12 -0.05 -0.25
CA GLN A 24 -25.65 -1.40 -0.40
C GLN A 24 -24.69 -2.46 0.21
N ARG A 25 -23.38 -2.29 0.04
CA ARG A 25 -22.38 -3.18 0.66
C ARG A 25 -22.39 -3.06 2.18
N VAL A 26 -22.47 -1.85 2.73
CA VAL A 26 -22.59 -1.63 4.18
C VAL A 26 -23.84 -2.30 4.73
N GLN A 27 -25.00 -2.11 4.08
CA GLN A 27 -26.26 -2.73 4.49
C GLN A 27 -26.17 -4.27 4.55
N GLN A 28 -25.46 -4.90 3.61
CA GLN A 28 -25.25 -6.35 3.60
C GLN A 28 -24.23 -6.81 4.66
N LEU A 29 -23.20 -6.03 4.96
CA LEU A 29 -22.17 -6.37 5.95
C LEU A 29 -22.66 -6.24 7.40
N VAL A 30 -23.49 -5.24 7.70
CA VAL A 30 -23.98 -4.95 9.06
C VAL A 30 -24.53 -6.18 9.80
N PRO A 31 -25.49 -6.96 9.26
CA PRO A 31 -26.01 -8.13 9.98
C PRO A 31 -24.94 -9.21 10.20
N LEU A 32 -23.98 -9.35 9.28
CA LEU A 32 -22.88 -10.32 9.41
C LEU A 32 -21.91 -9.90 10.53
N LEU A 33 -21.51 -8.63 10.55
CA LEU A 33 -20.57 -8.10 11.55
C LEU A 33 -21.23 -8.03 12.94
N ARG A 34 -22.54 -7.77 13.00
CA ARG A 34 -23.31 -7.93 14.23
C ARG A 34 -23.25 -9.37 14.73
N LYS A 35 -23.41 -10.36 13.83
CA LYS A 35 -23.30 -11.77 14.21
C LYS A 35 -21.91 -12.13 14.72
N VAL A 36 -20.86 -11.53 14.15
CA VAL A 36 -19.49 -11.70 14.65
C VAL A 36 -19.37 -11.22 16.10
N LEU A 37 -19.93 -10.07 16.45
CA LEU A 37 -19.90 -9.58 17.86
C LEU A 37 -20.57 -10.57 18.82
N GLU A 38 -21.73 -11.10 18.46
CA GLU A 38 -22.42 -12.12 19.28
C GLU A 38 -21.55 -13.38 19.46
N LEU A 39 -20.91 -13.84 18.39
CA LEU A 39 -20.03 -15.02 18.42
C LEU A 39 -18.74 -14.78 19.22
N LEU A 40 -18.30 -13.53 19.35
CA LEU A 40 -17.21 -13.13 20.23
C LEU A 40 -17.64 -13.01 21.70
N GLY A 41 -18.93 -13.24 22.02
CA GLY A 41 -19.48 -13.16 23.37
C GLY A 41 -19.86 -11.75 23.82
N GLU A 42 -19.89 -10.78 22.90
CA GLU A 42 -20.33 -9.41 23.18
C GLU A 42 -21.84 -9.25 23.02
N ASP A 43 -22.42 -8.30 23.77
CA ASP A 43 -23.80 -7.84 23.59
C ASP A 43 -23.84 -6.69 22.57
N PRO A 44 -24.39 -6.89 21.34
CA PRO A 44 -24.47 -5.82 20.34
C PRO A 44 -25.40 -4.66 20.75
N GLU A 45 -26.30 -4.87 21.71
CA GLU A 45 -27.19 -3.82 22.23
C GLU A 45 -26.50 -2.89 23.24
N ARG A 46 -25.31 -3.26 23.71
CA ARG A 46 -24.49 -2.39 24.56
C ARG A 46 -24.29 -1.04 23.87
N LYS A 47 -24.50 0.06 24.60
CA LYS A 47 -24.44 1.45 24.07
C LYS A 47 -23.23 1.75 23.18
N GLY A 48 -22.07 1.16 23.49
CA GLY A 48 -20.83 1.34 22.71
C GLY A 48 -20.77 0.53 21.41
N LEU A 49 -21.56 -0.54 21.28
CA LEU A 49 -21.55 -1.50 20.17
C LEU A 49 -22.73 -1.38 19.20
N GLN A 50 -23.80 -0.69 19.58
CA GLN A 50 -25.00 -0.54 18.72
C GLN A 50 -24.68 -0.08 17.29
N ARG A 51 -23.69 0.81 17.14
CA ARG A 51 -23.22 1.33 15.84
C ARG A 51 -21.90 0.72 15.36
N THR A 52 -21.38 -0.30 16.05
CA THR A 52 -20.11 -0.93 15.70
C THR A 52 -20.19 -1.70 14.39
N PRO A 53 -21.24 -2.48 14.08
CA PRO A 53 -21.36 -3.16 12.80
C PRO A 53 -21.27 -2.22 11.59
N GLU A 54 -21.94 -1.07 11.64
CA GLU A 54 -21.91 -0.05 10.58
C GLU A 54 -20.51 0.55 10.43
N ARG A 55 -19.92 1.01 11.54
CA ARG A 55 -18.57 1.58 11.56
C ARG A 55 -17.53 0.56 11.10
N TRP A 56 -17.69 -0.70 11.46
CA TRP A 56 -16.79 -1.78 11.07
C TRP A 56 -16.92 -2.07 9.57
N ALA A 57 -18.14 -2.14 9.03
CA ALA A 57 -18.36 -2.29 7.59
C ALA A 57 -17.71 -1.15 6.79
N GLU A 58 -17.94 0.10 7.20
CA GLU A 58 -17.32 1.27 6.56
C GLU A 58 -15.79 1.23 6.63
N ALA A 59 -15.24 0.80 7.77
CA ALA A 59 -13.80 0.65 7.94
C ALA A 59 -13.22 -0.41 6.99
N LEU A 60 -13.85 -1.59 6.89
CA LEU A 60 -13.41 -2.66 5.97
C LEU A 60 -13.40 -2.20 4.51
N LEU A 61 -14.42 -1.45 4.08
CA LEU A 61 -14.47 -0.87 2.74
C LEU A 61 -13.39 0.19 2.53
N THR A 62 -13.06 0.97 3.57
CA THR A 62 -11.97 1.96 3.52
C THR A 62 -10.60 1.28 3.44
N TYR A 63 -10.39 0.18 4.17
CA TYR A 63 -9.14 -0.57 4.15
C TYR A 63 -8.87 -1.24 2.81
N THR A 64 -9.90 -1.48 2.01
CA THR A 64 -9.83 -2.22 0.74
C THR A 64 -10.12 -1.39 -0.50
N GLN A 65 -10.32 -0.07 -0.36
CA GLN A 65 -10.71 0.82 -1.45
C GLN A 65 -9.71 0.87 -2.61
N GLY A 66 -8.43 0.59 -2.35
CA GLY A 66 -7.38 0.55 -3.36
C GLY A 66 -7.46 -0.65 -4.29
N THR A 67 -8.32 -1.65 -4.00
CA THR A 67 -8.50 -2.85 -4.82
C THR A 67 -9.10 -2.53 -6.19
N ALA A 68 -10.03 -1.57 -6.24
CA ALA A 68 -10.68 -1.14 -7.48
C ALA A 68 -9.93 -0.02 -8.20
N ALA A 69 -8.89 0.57 -7.58
CA ALA A 69 -8.16 1.71 -8.12
C ALA A 69 -6.95 1.28 -8.97
N SER A 70 -6.74 1.95 -10.09
CA SER A 70 -5.56 1.77 -10.94
C SER A 70 -4.41 2.68 -10.47
N PRO A 71 -3.17 2.19 -10.36
CA PRO A 71 -2.01 3.06 -10.11
C PRO A 71 -1.79 4.11 -11.20
N GLU A 72 -2.22 3.82 -12.43
CA GLU A 72 -2.14 4.73 -13.58
C GLU A 72 -2.81 6.08 -13.29
N ASP A 73 -3.95 6.08 -12.59
CA ASP A 73 -4.71 7.30 -12.26
C ASP A 73 -3.89 8.31 -11.46
N HIS A 74 -2.85 7.85 -10.76
CA HIS A 74 -1.94 8.72 -10.02
C HIS A 74 -0.72 9.15 -10.85
N LEU A 75 -0.23 8.30 -11.76
CA LEU A 75 0.99 8.51 -12.51
C LEU A 75 0.79 9.23 -13.86
N ARG A 76 -0.46 9.55 -14.24
CA ARG A 76 -0.78 10.33 -15.46
C ARG A 76 -0.25 11.77 -15.49
N VAL A 77 0.12 12.35 -14.34
CA VAL A 77 0.66 13.71 -14.30
C VAL A 77 2.18 13.64 -14.48
N ILE A 78 2.58 13.68 -15.74
CA ILE A 78 3.97 13.61 -16.18
C ILE A 78 4.45 15.02 -16.53
N PHE A 79 5.66 15.34 -16.10
CA PHE A 79 6.38 16.55 -16.46
C PHE A 79 7.61 16.15 -17.29
N GLU A 80 7.95 16.99 -18.26
CA GLU A 80 9.18 16.85 -19.04
C GLU A 80 10.24 17.79 -18.45
N MET A 81 11.40 17.26 -18.10
CA MET A 81 12.55 18.05 -17.66
C MET A 81 13.38 18.52 -18.85
N ASP A 82 14.13 19.61 -18.70
CA ASP A 82 15.11 20.02 -19.71
C ASP A 82 16.52 19.44 -19.45
N ASP A 83 17.43 19.62 -20.42
CA ASP A 83 18.80 19.09 -20.36
C ASP A 83 19.66 19.70 -19.23
N ASN A 84 19.30 20.88 -18.74
CA ASN A 84 20.02 21.52 -17.64
C ASN A 84 19.54 20.98 -16.28
N ASP A 85 18.25 20.63 -16.18
CA ASP A 85 17.66 20.07 -14.96
C ASP A 85 18.13 18.63 -14.68
N TYR A 86 18.32 17.82 -15.73
CA TYR A 86 18.84 16.45 -15.61
C TYR A 86 19.76 16.07 -16.78
N PRO A 87 21.08 16.26 -16.63
CA PRO A 87 22.02 16.05 -17.71
C PRO A 87 22.04 14.61 -18.25
N VAL A 88 22.23 14.48 -19.57
CA VAL A 88 22.41 13.18 -20.21
C VAL A 88 23.58 12.42 -19.58
N GLY A 89 23.33 11.17 -19.19
CA GLY A 89 24.31 10.32 -18.53
C GLY A 89 24.33 10.43 -17.00
N SER A 90 23.50 11.30 -16.41
CA SER A 90 23.25 11.31 -14.97
C SER A 90 22.68 9.96 -14.50
N ASP A 91 23.15 9.49 -13.35
CA ASP A 91 22.58 8.39 -12.59
C ASP A 91 21.95 8.87 -11.27
N ASP A 92 21.63 10.16 -11.20
CA ASP A 92 21.07 10.80 -10.02
C ASP A 92 19.64 10.30 -9.77
N MET A 93 19.36 9.99 -8.51
CA MET A 93 18.10 9.40 -8.09
C MET A 93 17.14 10.49 -7.60
N ILE A 94 15.89 10.40 -8.02
CA ILE A 94 14.80 11.08 -7.33
C ILE A 94 14.33 10.15 -6.21
N ILE A 95 14.50 10.58 -4.97
CA ILE A 95 14.19 9.80 -3.77
C ILE A 95 13.00 10.43 -3.05
N VAL A 96 11.97 9.62 -2.80
CA VAL A 96 10.85 9.95 -1.90
C VAL A 96 10.89 8.94 -0.75
N ASP A 97 11.40 9.39 0.38
CA ASP A 97 11.56 8.61 1.59
C ASP A 97 10.45 8.92 2.61
N ASN A 98 10.41 8.16 3.70
CA ASN A 98 9.50 8.40 4.82
C ASN A 98 8.01 8.42 4.45
N ILE A 99 7.62 7.63 3.45
CA ILE A 99 6.22 7.49 3.03
C ILE A 99 5.51 6.56 4.03
N HIS A 100 4.89 7.15 5.04
CA HIS A 100 4.12 6.39 6.03
C HIS A 100 2.87 5.76 5.41
N PHE A 101 2.60 4.51 5.79
CA PHE A 101 1.39 3.81 5.37
C PHE A 101 0.84 2.92 6.48
N THR A 102 -0.43 2.55 6.32
CA THR A 102 -1.07 1.46 7.06
C THR A 102 -1.84 0.62 6.07
N SER A 103 -1.65 -0.69 6.17
CA SER A 103 -2.24 -1.70 5.31
C SER A 103 -2.85 -2.82 6.14
N THR A 104 -3.51 -3.77 5.49
CA THR A 104 -4.21 -4.88 6.13
C THR A 104 -3.65 -6.21 5.64
N CYS A 105 -3.09 -7.01 6.54
CA CYS A 105 -2.56 -8.33 6.25
C CYS A 105 -3.70 -9.25 5.80
N GLU A 106 -3.60 -9.83 4.61
CA GLU A 106 -4.67 -10.64 4.04
C GLU A 106 -4.95 -11.93 4.81
N HIS A 107 -3.95 -12.48 5.49
CA HIS A 107 -4.08 -13.73 6.25
C HIS A 107 -4.96 -13.59 7.49
N HIS A 108 -5.01 -12.41 8.08
CA HIS A 108 -5.61 -12.22 9.42
C HIS A 108 -6.52 -10.99 9.51
N MET A 109 -6.64 -10.22 8.42
CA MET A 109 -7.30 -8.92 8.41
C MET A 109 -6.78 -7.95 9.50
N ALA A 110 -5.55 -8.19 9.98
CA ALA A 110 -4.89 -7.39 11.00
C ALA A 110 -4.07 -6.28 10.34
N PRO A 111 -3.96 -5.09 10.96
CA PRO A 111 -3.17 -4.02 10.39
C PRO A 111 -1.67 -4.36 10.38
N PHE A 112 -0.97 -3.88 9.37
CA PHE A 112 0.48 -3.68 9.44
C PHE A 112 0.77 -2.25 9.01
N ARG A 113 1.69 -1.60 9.69
CA ARG A 113 2.02 -0.19 9.46
C ARG A 113 3.51 -0.01 9.38
N GLY A 114 3.94 0.97 8.62
CA GLY A 114 5.35 1.16 8.38
C GLY A 114 5.64 2.33 7.47
N THR A 115 6.83 2.27 6.88
CA THR A 115 7.38 3.30 6.05
C THR A 115 7.88 2.68 4.75
N ALA A 116 7.59 3.36 3.64
CA ALA A 116 8.16 3.04 2.34
C ALA A 116 9.15 4.13 1.93
N HIS A 117 10.24 3.70 1.30
CA HIS A 117 11.25 4.55 0.68
C HIS A 117 11.36 4.12 -0.77
N VAL A 118 11.21 5.06 -1.69
CA VAL A 118 11.17 4.78 -3.11
C VAL A 118 12.12 5.71 -3.83
N ALA A 119 12.93 5.17 -4.73
CA ALA A 119 13.76 5.95 -5.63
C ALA A 119 13.63 5.45 -7.06
N TYR A 120 13.77 6.36 -8.01
CA TYR A 120 13.91 6.04 -9.42
C TYR A 120 14.94 6.94 -10.07
N ILE A 121 15.54 6.45 -11.16
CA ILE A 121 16.50 7.21 -11.97
C ILE A 121 15.79 7.57 -13.27
N PRO A 122 15.47 8.85 -13.50
CA PRO A 122 14.81 9.30 -14.72
C PRO A 122 15.53 8.80 -15.97
N ASN A 123 14.77 8.51 -17.01
CA ASN A 123 15.33 8.17 -18.31
C ASN A 123 15.66 9.48 -19.06
N PRO A 124 16.93 9.79 -19.35
CA PRO A 124 17.32 11.05 -19.97
C PRO A 124 16.86 11.18 -21.43
N GLN A 125 16.45 10.07 -22.07
CA GLN A 125 15.85 10.09 -23.40
C GLN A 125 14.36 10.46 -23.36
N SER A 126 13.59 9.91 -22.41
CA SER A 126 12.16 10.25 -22.27
C SER A 126 11.95 11.54 -21.48
N ARG A 127 12.87 11.88 -20.58
CA ARG A 127 12.84 13.05 -19.66
C ARG A 127 11.58 13.13 -18.81
N ILE A 128 10.90 12.00 -18.66
CA ILE A 128 9.64 11.86 -17.95
C ILE A 128 9.93 11.79 -16.46
N VAL A 129 9.29 12.69 -15.71
CA VAL A 129 9.19 12.62 -14.25
C VAL A 129 7.75 12.82 -13.81
N THR A 130 7.44 12.36 -12.61
CA THR A 130 6.13 12.59 -11.99
C THR A 130 6.27 13.50 -10.78
N GLY A 131 5.18 14.18 -10.42
CA GLY A 131 5.13 14.95 -9.17
C GLY A 131 5.39 14.04 -7.96
N LEU A 132 6.20 14.52 -6.99
CA LEU A 132 6.62 13.73 -5.82
C LEU A 132 5.44 13.12 -5.05
N SER A 133 4.35 13.88 -4.91
CA SER A 133 3.12 13.41 -4.25
C SER A 133 2.48 12.19 -4.92
N LYS A 134 2.78 11.91 -6.19
CA LYS A 134 2.24 10.75 -6.91
C LYS A 134 2.88 9.44 -6.45
N ILE A 135 4.17 9.47 -6.12
CA ILE A 135 4.86 8.30 -5.55
C ILE A 135 4.20 7.89 -4.22
N SER A 136 3.95 8.86 -3.34
CA SER A 136 3.23 8.60 -2.07
C SER A 136 1.79 8.11 -2.28
N ARG A 137 1.11 8.58 -3.34
CA ARG A 137 -0.24 8.11 -3.71
C ARG A 137 -0.22 6.66 -4.20
N VAL A 138 0.79 6.25 -4.97
CA VAL A 138 0.97 4.85 -5.39
C VAL A 138 1.15 3.93 -4.17
N VAL A 139 2.01 4.31 -3.22
CA VAL A 139 2.17 3.56 -1.96
C VAL A 139 0.84 3.46 -1.22
N THR A 140 0.14 4.58 -1.06
CA THR A 140 -1.18 4.63 -0.39
C THR A 140 -2.21 3.74 -1.08
N LEU A 141 -2.26 3.76 -2.41
CA LEU A 141 -3.18 2.95 -3.20
C LEU A 141 -2.99 1.46 -2.93
N PHE A 142 -1.74 0.98 -2.97
CA PHE A 142 -1.46 -0.43 -2.70
C PHE A 142 -1.60 -0.79 -1.22
N ALA A 143 -1.37 0.15 -0.30
CA ALA A 143 -1.62 -0.03 1.14
C ALA A 143 -3.10 -0.19 1.46
N ARG A 144 -4.02 0.33 0.63
CA ARG A 144 -5.48 0.20 0.81
C ARG A 144 -6.03 -1.07 0.16
N ARG A 145 -5.34 -2.18 0.30
CA ARG A 145 -5.73 -3.52 -0.16
C ARG A 145 -5.52 -4.53 0.97
N LEU A 146 -6.11 -5.71 0.82
CA LEU A 146 -5.60 -6.89 1.55
C LEU A 146 -4.26 -7.25 0.93
N GLN A 147 -3.23 -7.36 1.77
CA GLN A 147 -1.84 -7.43 1.30
C GLN A 147 -0.99 -8.48 2.00
N ILE A 148 0.04 -8.84 1.26
CA ILE A 148 1.32 -9.40 1.72
C ILE A 148 2.37 -8.32 1.47
N GLN A 149 3.26 -8.04 2.43
CA GLN A 149 4.20 -6.91 2.33
C GLN A 149 5.12 -7.05 1.12
N GLU A 150 5.61 -8.25 0.84
CA GLU A 150 6.44 -8.60 -0.31
C GLU A 150 5.73 -8.24 -1.62
N ARG A 151 4.43 -8.57 -1.73
CA ARG A 151 3.63 -8.26 -2.91
C ARG A 151 3.43 -6.76 -3.05
N MET A 152 3.10 -6.06 -1.97
CA MET A 152 2.93 -4.62 -1.96
C MET A 152 4.21 -3.90 -2.45
N THR A 153 5.37 -4.31 -1.97
CA THR A 153 6.67 -3.73 -2.38
C THR A 153 6.95 -3.93 -3.86
N GLN A 154 6.67 -5.14 -4.38
CA GLN A 154 6.80 -5.43 -5.81
C GLN A 154 5.81 -4.63 -6.67
N GLN A 155 4.57 -4.45 -6.20
CA GLN A 155 3.54 -3.67 -6.88
C GLN A 155 3.91 -2.18 -6.98
N ILE A 156 4.46 -1.60 -5.91
CA ILE A 156 4.94 -0.21 -5.90
C ILE A 156 6.03 -0.02 -6.95
N ALA A 157 7.09 -0.84 -6.90
CA ALA A 157 8.21 -0.70 -7.83
C ALA A 157 7.78 -0.94 -9.29
N ARG A 158 6.96 -1.96 -9.53
CA ARG A 158 6.43 -2.26 -10.87
C ARG A 158 5.56 -1.14 -11.42
N ALA A 159 4.63 -0.60 -10.63
CA ALA A 159 3.76 0.47 -11.12
C ALA A 159 4.55 1.70 -11.57
N ILE A 160 5.60 2.06 -10.85
CA ILE A 160 6.46 3.20 -11.22
C ILE A 160 7.26 2.88 -12.48
N ASP A 161 7.81 1.67 -12.57
CA ASP A 161 8.57 1.19 -13.72
C ASP A 161 7.71 1.17 -15.00
N ASP A 162 6.52 0.57 -14.94
CA ASP A 162 5.60 0.40 -16.06
C ASP A 162 5.04 1.74 -16.58
N HIS A 163 4.92 2.76 -15.74
CA HIS A 163 4.27 4.03 -16.11
C HIS A 163 5.22 5.20 -16.35
N LEU A 164 6.42 5.19 -15.76
CA LEU A 164 7.42 6.26 -15.97
C LEU A 164 8.56 5.83 -16.90
N GLU A 165 8.70 4.52 -17.14
CA GLU A 165 9.80 3.92 -17.92
C GLU A 165 11.18 4.49 -17.55
N PRO A 166 11.52 4.56 -16.24
CA PRO A 166 12.80 5.09 -15.79
C PRO A 166 13.94 4.13 -16.16
N LEU A 167 15.19 4.57 -15.99
CA LEU A 167 16.33 3.64 -16.11
C LEU A 167 16.25 2.54 -15.04
N GLY A 168 15.66 2.83 -13.89
CA GLY A 168 15.35 1.82 -12.89
C GLY A 168 14.64 2.40 -11.67
N VAL A 169 14.07 1.49 -10.86
CA VAL A 169 13.34 1.78 -9.63
C VAL A 169 13.85 0.90 -8.50
N ILE A 170 13.95 1.46 -7.30
CA ILE A 170 14.13 0.71 -6.05
C ILE A 170 13.07 1.12 -5.03
N ALA A 171 12.47 0.14 -4.36
CA ALA A 171 11.55 0.34 -3.26
C ALA A 171 11.99 -0.49 -2.06
N VAL A 172 12.03 0.13 -0.89
CA VAL A 172 12.27 -0.52 0.40
C VAL A 172 11.09 -0.20 1.31
N VAL A 173 10.49 -1.25 1.87
CA VAL A 173 9.35 -1.14 2.78
C VAL A 173 9.71 -1.82 4.08
N GLN A 174 9.61 -1.09 5.18
CA GLN A 174 9.76 -1.61 6.54
C GLN A 174 8.44 -1.47 7.29
N ALA A 175 7.94 -2.55 7.89
CA ALA A 175 6.68 -2.50 8.63
C ALA A 175 6.64 -3.43 9.85
N ALA A 176 5.79 -3.05 10.80
CA ALA A 176 5.42 -3.84 11.96
C ALA A 176 4.03 -4.46 11.74
N HIS A 177 3.87 -5.74 12.07
CA HIS A 177 2.66 -6.52 11.77
C HIS A 177 1.88 -6.85 13.05
N PHE A 178 0.64 -6.37 13.17
CA PHE A 178 -0.16 -6.63 14.38
C PHE A 178 -0.54 -8.10 14.54
N CYS A 179 -0.54 -8.89 13.46
CA CYS A 179 -0.71 -10.33 13.57
C CYS A 179 0.48 -11.04 14.23
N MET A 180 1.65 -10.39 14.33
CA MET A 180 2.81 -10.88 15.08
C MET A 180 2.93 -10.22 16.46
N ILE A 181 2.35 -9.03 16.66
CA ILE A 181 2.46 -8.26 17.90
C ILE A 181 1.37 -8.62 18.90
N GLN A 182 0.11 -8.68 18.45
CA GLN A 182 -1.06 -8.80 19.33
C GLN A 182 -1.50 -10.26 19.55
N ARG A 183 -0.96 -11.20 18.76
CA ARG A 183 -1.30 -12.62 18.85
C ARG A 183 -0.14 -13.49 18.42
N GLY A 184 -0.25 -14.79 18.69
CA GLY A 184 0.70 -15.79 18.22
C GLY A 184 2.04 -15.63 18.93
N VAL A 185 3.06 -15.18 18.20
CA VAL A 185 4.44 -15.05 18.71
C VAL A 185 4.69 -13.80 19.55
N GLU A 186 3.78 -12.82 19.52
CA GLU A 186 3.79 -11.59 20.35
C GLU A 186 5.11 -10.79 20.31
N GLN A 187 5.74 -10.69 19.14
CA GLN A 187 7.01 -10.00 18.93
C GLN A 187 6.79 -8.49 18.80
N ARG A 188 6.90 -7.77 19.93
CA ARG A 188 6.56 -6.33 20.03
C ARG A 188 7.48 -5.39 19.25
N GLU A 189 8.76 -5.76 19.13
CA GLU A 189 9.81 -4.92 18.53
C GLU A 189 10.18 -5.38 17.11
N SER A 190 9.63 -6.50 16.65
CA SER A 190 9.97 -7.05 15.34
C SER A 190 9.40 -6.20 14.22
N THR A 191 10.27 -5.90 13.25
CA THR A 191 9.89 -5.28 11.98
C THR A 191 10.37 -6.14 10.83
N THR A 192 9.67 -6.08 9.71
CA THR A 192 10.02 -6.80 8.47
C THR A 192 10.41 -5.79 7.41
N ILE A 193 11.55 -6.03 6.74
CA ILE A 193 12.02 -5.23 5.61
C ILE A 193 11.88 -6.06 4.35
N THR A 194 11.29 -5.48 3.31
CA THR A 194 11.16 -6.07 1.97
C THR A 194 11.68 -5.07 0.94
N THR A 195 12.33 -5.57 -0.10
CA THR A 195 12.87 -4.73 -1.17
C THR A 195 12.37 -5.18 -2.55
N ALA A 196 12.27 -4.24 -3.49
CA ALA A 196 12.02 -4.52 -4.89
C ALA A 196 12.90 -3.63 -5.76
N ARG A 197 13.53 -4.22 -6.78
CA ARG A 197 14.47 -3.56 -7.69
C ARG A 197 14.03 -3.80 -9.13
N ARG A 198 14.20 -2.79 -9.98
CA ARG A 198 13.91 -2.80 -11.42
C ARG A 198 15.00 -2.05 -12.18
N GLY A 199 15.13 -2.34 -13.47
CA GLY A 199 16.08 -1.68 -14.37
C GLY A 199 17.53 -1.70 -13.85
N VAL A 200 18.23 -0.56 -13.94
CA VAL A 200 19.65 -0.44 -13.59
C VAL A 200 19.99 -0.83 -12.15
N PHE A 201 19.04 -0.81 -11.21
CA PHE A 201 19.25 -1.29 -9.84
C PHE A 201 19.48 -2.81 -9.75
N LEU A 202 19.10 -3.59 -10.77
CA LEU A 202 19.39 -5.03 -10.83
C LEU A 202 20.83 -5.31 -11.28
N THR A 203 21.43 -4.40 -12.06
CA THR A 203 22.73 -4.61 -12.71
C THR A 203 23.86 -3.80 -12.08
N LYS A 204 23.54 -2.75 -11.30
CA LYS A 204 24.52 -1.84 -10.68
C LYS A 204 24.31 -1.78 -9.15
N PRO A 205 24.90 -2.71 -8.38
CA PRO A 205 24.76 -2.76 -6.92
C PRO A 205 25.16 -1.47 -6.21
N GLN A 206 26.08 -0.68 -6.79
CA GLN A 206 26.54 0.59 -6.23
C GLN A 206 25.40 1.62 -6.10
N LEU A 207 24.39 1.55 -6.96
CA LEU A 207 23.21 2.42 -6.87
C LEU A 207 22.36 2.10 -5.64
N GLU A 208 22.20 0.81 -5.33
CA GLU A 208 21.51 0.40 -4.10
C GLU A 208 22.29 0.83 -2.85
N THR A 209 23.62 0.72 -2.86
CA THR A 209 24.47 1.23 -1.77
C THR A 209 24.29 2.74 -1.57
N ARG A 210 24.38 3.55 -2.63
CA ARG A 210 24.15 5.01 -2.57
C ARG A 210 22.76 5.33 -2.02
N PHE A 211 21.72 4.64 -2.48
CA PHE A 211 20.36 4.81 -2.00
C PHE A 211 20.27 4.58 -0.47
N LEU A 212 20.83 3.48 0.03
CA LEU A 212 20.82 3.17 1.46
C LEU A 212 21.63 4.17 2.29
N GLU A 213 22.73 4.71 1.75
CA GLU A 213 23.50 5.77 2.40
C GLU A 213 22.69 7.07 2.52
N TYR A 214 21.96 7.47 1.47
CA TYR A 214 21.09 8.65 1.52
C TYR A 214 19.97 8.51 2.55
N LEU A 215 19.43 7.30 2.75
CA LEU A 215 18.45 7.05 3.81
C LEU A 215 19.06 7.24 5.21
N ARG A 216 20.30 6.81 5.44
CA ARG A 216 21.00 6.95 6.73
C ARG A 216 21.39 8.38 7.07
N MET A 217 21.59 9.25 6.09
CA MET A 217 21.87 10.67 6.33
C MET A 217 20.74 11.40 7.08
N GLN A 218 19.55 10.80 7.17
CA GLN A 218 18.39 11.36 7.84
C GLN A 218 18.28 10.96 9.33
N ASP A 219 18.95 9.88 9.76
CA ASP A 219 18.89 9.36 11.15
C ASP A 219 19.53 10.31 12.19
N GLY A 220 20.17 11.40 11.74
CA GLY A 220 20.77 12.44 12.56
C GLY A 220 20.03 13.78 12.60
N LYS A 221 18.86 13.90 11.96
CA LYS A 221 18.08 15.15 11.98
C LYS A 221 17.16 15.19 13.21
N PRO A 222 17.24 16.19 14.09
CA PRO A 222 16.16 16.44 15.04
C PRO A 222 14.88 16.68 14.23
N ASP A 223 13.74 16.20 14.73
CA ASP A 223 12.41 16.43 14.14
C ASP A 223 12.31 17.91 13.72
N MET A 224 12.38 18.17 12.41
CA MET A 224 12.15 19.50 11.87
C MET A 224 10.64 19.73 11.92
N LEU A 225 10.17 20.19 13.09
CA LEU A 225 8.89 20.87 13.29
C LEU A 225 9.02 22.35 12.96
#